data_AF-A0A2E6TWT4-F1
#
_entry.id   AF-A0A2E6TWT4-F1
#
_cell.length_a   1.000
_cell.length_b   1.000
_cell.length_c   1.000
_cell.angle_alpha   90.00
_cell.angle_beta   90.00
_cell.angle_gamma   90.00
#
_symmetry.space_group_name_H-M   'P 1'
#
loop_
_entity.id
_entity.type
_entity.pdbx_description
1 polymer ?
#
loop_
_entity_poly.entity_id
_entity_poly.type
_entity_poly.pdbx_seq_one_letter_code
_entity_poly.pdbx_strand_id
1 'polypeptide(L)' 'MSTSTIQKKFVVDENGEPVEVVIPYAQFMEWVETYGLDFSEQERAELKAAIADSQSGNREAFESLESVE' A
#
# COMPACT_ATOMS: atom_id res chain seq x y z
N MET A 1 -8.44 7.32 9.43
CA MET A 1 -7.11 7.12 8.81
C MET A 1 -6.20 8.21 9.35
N SER A 2 -5.27 7.85 10.23
CA SER A 2 -4.27 8.81 10.70
C SER A 2 -3.36 9.15 9.53
N THR A 3 -3.34 10.41 9.10
CA THR A 3 -2.38 10.88 8.10
C THR A 3 -1.00 10.93 8.75
N SER A 4 -0.33 9.79 8.83
CA SER A 4 1.00 9.69 9.42
C SER A 4 1.94 10.63 8.68
N THR A 5 2.46 11.62 9.38
CA THR A 5 3.40 12.59 8.80
C THR A 5 4.73 11.87 8.55
N ILE A 6 5.17 11.79 7.29
CA ILE A 6 6.44 11.14 6.95
C ILE A 6 7.60 11.99 7.49
N GLN A 7 8.54 11.35 8.17
CA GLN A 7 9.80 11.99 8.50
C GLN A 7 10.58 12.15 7.20
N LYS A 8 10.87 13.40 6.85
CA LYS A 8 11.53 13.73 5.59
C LYS A 8 12.55 14.83 5.80
N LYS A 9 13.61 14.77 5.02
CA LYS A 9 14.60 15.83 4.87
C LYS A 9 14.59 16.29 3.43
N PHE A 10 14.47 17.59 3.20
CA PHE A 10 14.63 18.17 1.88
C PHE A 10 16.11 18.52 1.64
N VAL A 11 16.59 18.20 0.44
CA VAL A 11 17.83 18.73 -0.11
C VAL A 11 17.42 19.85 -1.08
N VAL A 12 18.03 21.01 -0.91
CA VAL A 12 17.70 22.22 -1.69
C VAL A 12 18.89 22.63 -2.56
N ASP A 13 18.62 23.32 -3.66
CA ASP A 13 19.63 23.92 -4.54
C ASP A 13 20.18 25.26 -4.00
N GLU A 14 20.97 25.95 -4.83
CA GLU A 14 21.58 27.25 -4.51
C GLU A 14 20.55 28.37 -4.31
N ASN A 15 19.34 28.24 -4.87
CA ASN A 15 18.24 29.19 -4.71
C ASN A 15 17.34 28.83 -3.50
N GLY A 16 17.62 27.71 -2.82
CA GLY A 16 16.80 27.18 -1.74
C GLY A 16 15.59 26.39 -2.22
N GLU A 17 15.53 26.03 -3.51
CA GLU A 17 14.44 25.24 -4.08
C GLU A 17 14.68 23.75 -3.84
N PRO A 18 13.66 22.98 -3.39
CA PRO A 18 13.82 21.57 -3.09
C PRO A 18 14.05 20.75 -4.37
N VAL A 19 15.17 20.03 -4.41
CA VAL A 19 15.55 19.17 -5.55
C VAL A 19 15.42 17.68 -5.21
N GLU A 20 15.61 17.31 -3.94
CA GLU A 20 15.49 15.92 -3.49
C GLU A 20 14.80 15.84 -2.12
N VAL A 21 14.21 14.68 -1.85
CA VAL A 21 13.66 14.34 -0.54
C VAL A 21 14.22 13.01 -0.07
N VAL A 22 14.74 13.01 1.17
CA VAL A 22 15.27 11.81 1.82
C VAL A 22 14.28 11.37 2.89
N ILE A 23 13.87 10.11 2.81
CA ILE A 23 12.89 9.49 3.70
C ILE A 23 13.53 8.22 4.30
N PRO A 24 13.33 7.91 5.59
CA PRO A 24 13.77 6.65 6.15
C PRO A 24 13.18 5.47 5.38
N TYR A 25 14.04 4.54 4.96
CA TYR A 25 13.62 3.42 4.12
C TYR A 25 12.50 2.57 4.74
N ALA A 26 12.58 2.29 6.05
CA ALA A 26 11.53 1.55 6.74
C ALA A 26 10.15 2.23 6.66
N GLN A 27 10.12 3.57 6.77
CA GLN A 27 8.88 4.32 6.66
C GLN A 27 8.36 4.38 5.22
N PHE A 28 9.26 4.41 4.24
CA PHE A 28 8.89 4.26 2.84
C PHE A 28 8.28 2.88 2.56
N MET A 29 8.89 1.80 3.07
CA MET A 29 8.37 0.44 2.89
C MET A 29 7.01 0.24 3.56
N GLU A 30 6.83 0.75 4.78
CA GLU A 30 5.52 0.72 5.46
C GLU A 30 4.41 1.34 4.59
N TRP A 31 4.73 2.44 3.88
CA TRP A 31 3.80 3.06 2.95
C TRP A 31 3.56 2.23 1.70
N VAL A 32 4.62 1.66 1.12
CA VAL A 32 4.50 0.77 -0.03
C VAL A 32 3.51 -0.35 0.28
N GLU A 33 3.67 -1.02 1.42
CA GLU A 33 2.79 -2.10 1.87
C GLU A 33 1.37 -1.59 2.19
N THR A 34 1.25 -0.51 2.97
CA THR A 34 -0.05 0.02 3.42
C THR A 34 -0.92 0.47 2.24
N TYR A 35 -0.30 1.06 1.22
CA TYR A 35 -1.00 1.55 0.03
C TYR A 35 -1.00 0.53 -1.12
N GLY A 36 -0.40 -0.65 -0.93
CA GLY A 36 -0.28 -1.67 -1.97
C GLY A 36 0.42 -1.16 -3.23
N LEU A 37 1.43 -0.29 -3.07
CA LEU A 37 2.15 0.32 -4.18
C LEU A 37 3.02 -0.70 -4.92
N ASP A 38 3.41 -1.78 -4.25
CA ASP A 38 4.17 -2.89 -4.81
C ASP A 38 3.32 -3.99 -5.45
N PHE A 39 1.99 -3.91 -5.40
CA PHE A 39 1.14 -4.92 -6.05
C PHE A 39 1.40 -5.00 -7.56
N SER A 40 1.69 -6.22 -8.02
CA SER A 40 1.67 -6.59 -9.43
C SER A 40 0.27 -6.42 -10.04
N GLU A 41 0.21 -6.43 -11.37
CA GLU A 41 -1.08 -6.38 -12.07
C GLU A 41 -2.00 -7.55 -11.70
N GLN A 42 -1.41 -8.72 -11.43
CA GLN A 42 -2.14 -9.91 -11.00
C GLN A 42 -2.73 -9.71 -9.60
N GLU A 43 -1.93 -9.31 -8.63
CA GLU A 43 -2.40 -9.05 -7.25
C GLU A 43 -3.49 -7.97 -7.21
N ARG A 44 -3.37 -6.94 -8.06
CA ARG A 44 -4.42 -5.91 -8.20
C ARG A 44 -5.72 -6.48 -8.77
N ALA A 45 -5.63 -7.41 -9.72
CA ALA A 45 -6.80 -8.06 -10.29
C ALA A 45 -7.48 -8.99 -9.27
N GLU A 46 -6.70 -9.77 -8.54
CA GLU A 46 -7.18 -10.66 -7.47
C GLU A 46 -7.84 -9.86 -6.34
N LEU A 47 -7.22 -8.75 -5.91
CA LEU A 47 -7.81 -7.85 -4.91
C LEU A 47 -9.16 -7.28 -5.37
N LYS A 48 -9.26 -6.86 -6.64
CA LYS A 48 -10.52 -6.36 -7.22
C LYS A 48 -11.59 -7.44 -7.26
N ALA A 49 -11.24 -8.66 -7.65
CA ALA A 49 -12.15 -9.79 -7.69
C ALA A 49 -12.68 -10.12 -6.28
N ALA A 50 -11.78 -10.25 -5.30
CA ALA A 50 -12.14 -10.50 -3.91
C ALA A 50 -13.07 -9.43 -3.33
N ILE A 51 -12.85 -8.15 -3.64
CA ILE A 51 -13.76 -7.06 -3.24
C ILE A 51 -15.15 -7.24 -3.87
N ALA A 52 -15.22 -7.57 -5.16
CA ALA A 52 -16.49 -7.79 -5.86
C ALA A 52 -17.26 -9.01 -5.31
N ASP A 53 -16.56 -10.11 -5.04
CA ASP A 53 -17.14 -11.30 -4.41
C ASP A 53 -17.65 -10.99 -3.00
N SER A 54 -16.88 -10.23 -2.22
CA SER A 54 -17.32 -9.79 -0.89
C SER A 54 -18.57 -8.92 -0.95
N GLN A 55 -18.62 -7.95 -1.87
CA GLN A 55 -19.76 -7.04 -2.02
C GLN A 55 -21.03 -7.73 -2.54
N SER A 56 -20.86 -8.73 -3.40
CA SER A 56 -21.98 -9.53 -3.93
C SER A 56 -22.43 -10.65 -2.99
N GLY A 57 -21.69 -10.89 -1.89
CA GLY A 57 -21.98 -11.95 -0.93
C GLY A 57 -21.62 -13.35 -1.43
N ASN A 58 -20.77 -13.46 -2.46
CA ASN A 58 -20.29 -14.72 -3.01
C ASN A 58 -19.31 -15.39 -2.04
N ARG A 59 -19.84 -16.11 -1.04
CA ARG A 59 -19.04 -16.81 -0.03
C ARG A 59 -18.30 -18.03 -0.56
N GLU A 60 -18.71 -18.57 -1.71
CA GLU A 60 -18.06 -19.74 -2.33
C GLU A 60 -16.66 -19.40 -2.87
N ALA A 61 -16.38 -18.12 -3.12
CA ALA A 61 -15.06 -17.63 -3.50
C ALA A 61 -14.06 -17.52 -2.33
N PHE A 62 -14.50 -17.76 -1.09
CA PHE A 62 -13.68 -17.63 0.11
C PHE A 62 -13.52 -18.97 0.82
N GLU A 63 -12.29 -19.29 1.24
CA GLU A 63 -12.06 -20.44 2.10
C GLU A 63 -12.45 -20.14 3.55
N SER A 64 -12.97 -21.14 4.25
CA SER A 64 -13.30 -21.02 5.67
C SER A 64 -12.02 -21.04 6.51
N LEU A 65 -12.00 -20.27 7.60
CA LEU A 65 -10.86 -20.25 8.53
C LEU A 65 -10.57 -21.65 9.12
N GLU A 66 -11.58 -22.49 9.28
CA GLU A 66 -11.44 -23.88 9.73
C GLU A 66 -10.79 -24.80 8.69
N SER A 67 -10.72 -24.39 7.43
CA SER A 67 -10.09 -25.14 6.34
C SER A 67 -8.60 -24.84 6.16
N VAL A 68 -8.07 -23.81 6.82
CA VAL A 68 -6.67 -23.38 6.71
C VAL A 68 -5.96 -23.72 8.03
N GLU A 69 -5.22 -24.83 8.04
CA GLU A 69 -4.41 -25.32 9.18
C GLU A 69 -3.11 -24.52 9.40
#